data_AF-A0A1M6T9M6-F1
#
_entry.id   AF-A0A1M6T9M6-F1
#
_cell.length_a   1.000
_cell.length_b   1.000
_cell.length_c   1.000
_cell.angle_alpha   90.00
_cell.angle_beta   90.00
_cell.angle_gamma   90.00
#
_symmetry.space_group_name_H-M   'P 1'
#
loop_
_entity.id
_entity.type
_entity.pdbx_description
1 polymer ?
#
loop_
_entity_poly.entity_id
_entity_poly.type
_entity_poly.pdbx_seq_one_letter_code
_entity_poly.pdbx_strand_id
1 'polypeptide(L)' 'MPEPTGLLTLNGTVCVGGLGGTPYRDGSYEYYLSEPLQPNDFKGVGPFIMAGLELDLVK' A
#
# COMPACT_ATOMS: atom_id res chain seq x y z
N MET A 1 3.89 -10.73 10.21
CA MET A 1 3.97 -10.70 11.68
C MET A 1 2.56 -10.35 12.17
N PRO A 2 1.88 -11.18 12.97
CA PRO A 2 0.55 -10.81 13.45
C PRO A 2 0.68 -9.76 14.56
N GLU A 3 -0.06 -8.66 14.42
CA GLU A 3 -0.15 -7.62 15.45
C GLU A 3 -0.88 -8.16 16.69
N PRO A 4 -0.36 -7.99 17.91
CA PRO A 4 -0.91 -8.62 19.12
C PRO A 4 -2.26 -8.07 19.61
N THR A 5 -2.82 -7.06 18.95
CA THR A 5 -3.79 -6.13 19.56
C THR A 5 -5.25 -6.35 19.17
N GLY A 6 -5.57 -7.38 18.37
CA GLY A 6 -6.94 -7.62 17.89
C GLY A 6 -7.46 -6.55 16.92
N LEU A 7 -6.58 -5.65 16.49
CA LEU A 7 -6.87 -4.60 15.53
C LEU A 7 -6.61 -5.07 14.10
N LEU A 8 -7.35 -4.51 13.14
CA LEU A 8 -7.15 -4.77 11.73
C LEU A 8 -5.81 -4.19 11.25
N THR A 9 -5.03 -4.98 10.52
CA THR A 9 -3.82 -4.53 9.84
C THR A 9 -4.03 -4.61 8.32
N LEU A 10 -3.90 -3.48 7.64
CA LEU A 10 -3.96 -3.42 6.18
C LEU A 10 -2.59 -3.81 5.62
N ASN A 11 -2.52 -4.92 4.86
CA ASN A 11 -1.31 -5.42 4.24
C ASN A 11 -1.37 -5.26 2.71
N GLY A 12 -0.21 -5.35 2.04
CA GLY A 12 -0.14 -5.35 0.57
C GLY A 12 -0.05 -3.95 -0.05
N THR A 13 0.13 -2.90 0.74
CA THR A 13 0.38 -1.55 0.23
C THR A 13 1.85 -1.38 -0.11
N VAL A 14 2.15 -0.92 -1.33
CA VAL A 14 3.52 -0.58 -1.72
C VAL A 14 4.00 0.69 -1.02
N CYS A 15 5.24 0.68 -0.53
CA CYS A 15 5.85 1.82 0.15
C CYS A 15 6.03 3.02 -0.77
N VAL A 16 6.53 2.77 -1.98
CA VAL A 16 6.79 3.79 -2.99
C VAL A 16 6.88 3.14 -4.37
N GLY A 17 6.52 3.87 -5.41
CA GLY A 17 6.84 3.54 -6.79
C GLY A 17 7.16 4.84 -7.52
N GLY A 18 8.26 4.88 -8.25
CA GLY A 18 8.68 6.09 -8.95
C GLY A 18 9.59 5.81 -10.12
N LEU A 19 9.80 6.82 -10.97
CA LEU A 19 10.68 6.73 -12.13
C LEU A 19 11.83 7.74 -11.99
N GLY A 20 13.00 7.39 -12.52
CA GLY A 20 14.20 8.21 -12.47
C GLY A 20 14.80 8.38 -11.06
N GLY A 21 15.55 9.46 -10.84
CA GLY A 21 16.25 9.73 -9.58
C GLY A 21 17.65 9.10 -9.51
N THR A 22 18.24 9.12 -8.31
CA THR A 22 19.56 8.54 -8.02
C THR A 22 19.46 7.73 -6.71
N PRO A 23 19.61 6.39 -6.73
CA PRO A 23 19.82 5.52 -7.89
C PRO A 23 18.64 5.55 -8.87
N TYR A 24 18.93 5.31 -10.16
CA TYR A 24 17.96 5.45 -11.24
C TYR A 24 16.91 4.34 -11.18
N ARG A 25 15.63 4.72 -11.14
CA ARG A 25 14.50 3.80 -11.21
C ARG A 25 14.02 3.71 -12.65
N ASP A 26 14.18 2.54 -13.26
CA ASP A 26 14.00 2.32 -14.70
C ASP A 26 12.56 1.99 -15.11
N GLY A 27 11.67 1.76 -14.14
CA GLY A 27 10.28 1.37 -14.42
C GLY A 27 10.14 -0.04 -14.98
N SER A 28 11.17 -0.88 -14.87
CA SER A 28 11.10 -2.29 -15.25
C SER A 28 10.10 -3.05 -14.38
N TYR A 29 9.67 -4.21 -14.89
CA TYR A 29 8.83 -5.13 -14.13
C TYR A 29 9.52 -5.57 -12.83
N GLU A 30 10.81 -5.87 -12.92
CA GLU A 30 11.67 -6.24 -11.80
C GLU A 30 11.75 -5.12 -10.76
N TYR A 31 11.87 -3.86 -11.21
CA TYR A 31 11.87 -2.70 -10.33
C TYR A 31 10.57 -2.62 -9.51
N TYR A 32 9.41 -2.67 -10.16
CA TYR A 32 8.12 -2.57 -9.44
C TYR A 32 7.87 -3.73 -8.48
N LEU A 33 8.36 -4.93 -8.78
CA LEU A 33 8.26 -6.08 -7.87
C LEU A 33 9.28 -6.05 -6.73
N SER A 34 10.36 -5.29 -6.88
CA SER A 34 11.38 -5.14 -5.83
C SER A 34 10.97 -4.16 -4.73
N GLU A 35 9.97 -3.30 -4.99
CA GLU A 35 9.53 -2.28 -4.04
C GLU A 35 8.90 -2.92 -2.78
N PRO A 36 9.26 -2.45 -1.58
CA PRO A 36 8.82 -3.09 -0.36
C PRO A 36 7.33 -2.85 -0.09
N LEU A 37 6.69 -3.86 0.49
CA LEU A 37 5.33 -3.76 1.00
C LEU A 37 5.36 -3.34 2.47
N GLN A 38 4.53 -2.35 2.82
CA GLN A 38 4.46 -1.78 4.15
C GLN A 38 3.06 -1.95 4.75
N PRO A 39 2.94 -2.66 5.88
CA PRO A 39 1.68 -2.73 6.63
C PRO A 39 1.24 -1.35 7.12
N ASN A 40 -0.07 -1.09 7.07
CA ASN A 40 -0.70 0.16 7.49
C ASN A 40 -0.11 1.43 6.86
N ASP A 41 0.43 1.33 5.64
CA ASP A 41 0.89 2.51 4.91
C ASP A 41 -0.27 3.47 4.64
N PHE A 42 -0.09 4.76 4.95
CA PHE A 42 -1.12 5.79 4.83
C PHE A 42 -1.68 5.95 3.42
N LYS A 43 -0.88 5.62 2.40
CA LYS A 43 -1.30 5.61 0.99
C LYS A 43 -2.32 4.53 0.70
N GLY A 44 -2.38 3.46 1.49
CA GLY A 44 -3.38 2.41 1.41
C GLY A 44 -4.52 2.57 2.42
N VAL A 45 -4.21 3.03 3.65
CA VAL A 45 -5.20 3.16 4.73
C VAL A 45 -6.27 4.19 4.39
N GLY A 46 -5.90 5.36 3.86
CA GLY A 46 -6.86 6.39 3.46
C GLY A 46 -7.87 5.88 2.42
N PRO A 47 -7.40 5.34 1.27
CA PRO A 47 -8.27 4.73 0.27
C PRO A 47 -9.09 3.55 0.80
N PHE A 48 -8.53 2.71 1.67
CA PHE A 48 -9.27 1.61 2.28
C PHE A 48 -10.48 2.09 3.08
N ILE A 49 -10.31 3.15 3.89
CA ILE A 49 -11.42 3.75 4.65
C ILE A 49 -12.46 4.36 3.69
N MET A 50 -12.03 5.12 2.69
CA MET A 50 -12.95 5.73 1.72
C MET A 50 -13.74 4.68 0.94
N ALA A 51 -13.09 3.62 0.47
CA ALA A 51 -13.77 2.51 -0.19
C ALA A 51 -14.78 1.83 0.74
N GLY A 52 -14.49 1.71 2.03
CA GLY A 52 -15.43 1.19 3.03
C GLY A 52 -16.68 2.06 3.18
N LEU A 53 -16.54 3.39 3.15
CA LEU A 53 -17.67 4.32 3.17
C LEU A 53 -18.53 4.18 1.91
N GLU A 54 -17.90 4.16 0.73
CA GLU A 54 -18.61 4.00 -0.54
C GLU A 54 -19.36 2.66 -0.64
N LEU A 55 -18.75 1.57 -0.16
CA LEU A 55 -19.40 0.26 -0.11
C LEU A 55 -20.62 0.25 0.82
N ASP A 56 -20.63 1.05 1.88
CA ASP A 56 -21.77 1.14 2.78
C ASP A 56 -22.92 1.96 2.18
N LEU A 57 -22.61 2.96 1.35
CA LEU A 57 -23.61 3.74 0.61
C LEU A 57 -24.32 2.96 -0.50
N VAL A 58 -23.68 1.89 -1.01
CA VAL A 58 -24.20 1.05 -2.10
C VAL A 58 -24.94 -0.20 -1.58
N LYS A 59 -24.95 -0.43 -0.26
CA LYS A 59 -25.79 -1.47 0.38
C LYS A 59 -27.25 -1.05 0.46
#